data_AF-A0A8S9UHF4-F1
#
_entry.id   AF-A0A8S9UHF4-F1
#
_cell.length_a   1.000
_cell.length_b   1.000
_cell.length_c   1.000
_cell.angle_alpha   90.00
_cell.angle_beta   90.00
_cell.angle_gamma   90.00
#
_symmetry.space_group_name_H-M   'P 1'
#
loop_
_entity.id
_entity.type
_entity.pdbx_description
1 polymer ?
#
loop_
_entity_poly.entity_id
_entity_poly.type
_entity_poly.pdbx_seq_one_letter_code
_entity_poly.pdbx_strand_id
1 'polypeptide(L)'
;MNNALASSNLKVMENYVKNLNSKNRNSKASMIGVFTTHYGDEAVASALVAAEKNAKTTEAANTIKQLRKDQLSAWLTSKVSIDDVFHLLKFRDDGYAVLASSKMEVLDDYMRLFNREKSGHETLLDVLTKGYVGEGYLTKVLERGKKDASTSELATALENALFNKWSVENLRSEDVLKKLGLGRDMKKVLFDSNRDILTRYISMYNAKNAESKTSLIQTLSTHYGDGIVAGTLVIASWDKNTETLARQLRSDQLTEWLTSQTSVAEVFPRLKLGDDRYPDLIDPKVEVLDDYIKLFNREKSGQETCSMPLQRASVETTFF
;
A
#
# COMPACT_ATOMS: atom_id res chain seq x y z
N MET A 1 -6.89 -3.23 -33.95
CA MET A 1 -8.05 -2.45 -33.48
C MET A 1 -8.08 -1.01 -34.03
N ASN A 2 -7.03 -0.20 -33.90
CA ASN A 2 -7.05 1.23 -34.31
C ASN A 2 -7.56 1.50 -35.74
N ASN A 3 -7.17 0.69 -36.73
CA ASN A 3 -7.67 0.83 -38.10
C ASN A 3 -9.17 0.54 -38.21
N ALA A 4 -9.72 -0.39 -37.43
CA ALA A 4 -11.14 -0.72 -37.42
C ALA A 4 -12.01 0.42 -36.86
N LEU A 5 -11.44 1.24 -35.97
CA LEU A 5 -12.09 2.41 -35.36
C LEU A 5 -11.96 3.70 -36.18
N ALA A 6 -11.37 3.65 -37.38
CA ALA A 6 -11.40 4.79 -38.29
C ALA A 6 -12.85 5.10 -38.71
N SER A 7 -13.24 6.38 -38.75
CA SER A 7 -14.62 6.81 -39.03
C SER A 7 -15.23 6.18 -40.29
N SER A 8 -14.46 6.10 -41.38
CA SER A 8 -14.89 5.44 -42.62
C SER A 8 -15.20 3.95 -42.42
N ASN A 9 -14.37 3.25 -41.66
CA ASN A 9 -14.52 1.82 -41.40
C ASN A 9 -15.68 1.55 -40.42
N LEU A 10 -15.89 2.43 -39.44
CA LEU A 10 -17.05 2.36 -38.54
C LEU A 10 -18.37 2.45 -39.32
N LYS A 11 -18.49 3.38 -40.27
CA LYS A 11 -19.68 3.50 -41.13
C LYS A 11 -19.94 2.26 -41.97
N VAL A 12 -18.89 1.68 -42.56
CA VAL A 12 -18.99 0.43 -43.33
C VAL A 12 -19.50 -0.71 -42.44
N MET A 13 -18.94 -0.83 -41.24
CA MET A 13 -19.30 -1.88 -40.30
C MET A 13 -20.74 -1.70 -39.76
N GLU A 14 -21.17 -0.46 -39.50
CA GLU A 14 -22.54 -0.17 -39.10
C GLU A 14 -23.54 -0.63 -40.18
N ASN A 15 -23.26 -0.33 -41.45
CA ASN A 15 -24.09 -0.76 -42.58
C ASN A 15 -24.10 -2.29 -42.72
N TYR A 16 -22.95 -2.94 -42.51
CA TYR A 16 -22.84 -4.40 -42.51
C TYR A 16 -23.73 -5.03 -41.43
N VAL A 17 -23.64 -4.56 -40.18
CA VAL A 17 -24.48 -5.05 -39.06
C VAL A 17 -25.96 -4.81 -39.32
N LYS A 18 -26.34 -3.64 -39.86
CA LYS A 18 -27.74 -3.35 -40.26
C LYS A 18 -28.24 -4.35 -41.31
N ASN A 19 -27.43 -4.66 -42.32
CA ASN A 19 -27.78 -5.63 -43.37
C ASN A 19 -27.88 -7.07 -42.83
N LEU A 20 -26.98 -7.46 -41.93
CA LEU A 20 -27.06 -8.77 -41.26
C LEU A 20 -28.36 -8.90 -40.45
N ASN A 21 -28.70 -7.87 -39.68
CA ASN A 21 -29.89 -7.89 -38.82
C ASN A 21 -31.21 -7.81 -39.61
N SER A 22 -31.22 -7.20 -40.81
CA SER A 22 -32.42 -7.23 -41.66
C SER A 22 -32.70 -8.61 -42.24
N LYS A 23 -31.67 -9.45 -42.37
CA LYS A 23 -31.76 -10.83 -42.87
C LYS A 23 -31.99 -11.87 -41.78
N ASN A 24 -31.66 -11.57 -40.51
CA ASN A 24 -31.78 -12.51 -39.41
C ASN A 24 -32.74 -12.00 -38.31
N ARG A 25 -33.98 -12.50 -38.32
CA ARG A 25 -35.04 -12.03 -37.39
C ARG A 25 -34.90 -12.58 -35.97
N ASN A 26 -34.20 -13.70 -35.80
CA ASN A 26 -34.18 -14.45 -34.53
C ASN A 26 -32.93 -14.18 -33.68
N SER A 27 -31.89 -13.56 -34.26
CA SER A 27 -30.69 -13.14 -33.51
C SER A 27 -30.11 -11.88 -34.14
N LYS A 28 -30.09 -10.80 -33.37
CA LYS A 28 -29.51 -9.52 -33.80
C LYS A 28 -28.04 -9.47 -33.38
N ALA A 29 -27.14 -9.33 -34.36
CA ALA A 29 -25.75 -8.99 -34.12
C ALA A 29 -25.63 -7.53 -33.65
N SER A 30 -24.68 -7.26 -32.76
CA SER A 30 -24.27 -5.91 -32.41
C SER A 30 -22.85 -5.66 -32.91
N MET A 31 -22.55 -4.40 -33.23
CA MET A 31 -21.22 -4.02 -33.69
C MET A 31 -20.14 -4.29 -32.65
N ILE A 32 -20.45 -4.02 -31.36
CA ILE A 32 -19.57 -4.40 -30.25
C ILE A 32 -19.40 -5.92 -30.14
N GLY A 33 -20.47 -6.71 -30.29
CA GLY A 33 -20.37 -8.17 -30.24
C GLY A 33 -19.41 -8.71 -31.31
N VAL A 34 -19.44 -8.16 -32.53
CA VAL A 34 -18.49 -8.54 -33.59
C VAL A 34 -17.06 -8.14 -33.21
N PHE A 35 -16.83 -6.92 -32.74
CA PHE A 35 -15.50 -6.47 -32.34
C PHE A 35 -14.94 -7.28 -31.17
N THR A 36 -15.73 -7.51 -30.12
CA THR A 36 -15.33 -8.31 -28.97
C THR A 36 -15.03 -9.76 -29.36
N THR A 37 -15.81 -10.36 -30.26
CA THR A 37 -15.55 -11.72 -30.76
C THR A 37 -14.20 -11.81 -31.48
N HIS A 38 -13.83 -10.78 -32.26
CA HIS A 38 -12.63 -10.82 -33.08
C HIS A 38 -11.36 -10.33 -32.35
N TYR A 39 -11.49 -9.33 -31.48
CA TYR A 39 -10.35 -8.68 -30.84
C TYR A 39 -10.25 -8.93 -29.33
N GLY A 40 -11.31 -9.46 -28.70
CA GLY A 40 -11.41 -9.61 -27.25
C GLY A 40 -11.85 -8.34 -26.55
N ASP A 41 -12.56 -8.48 -25.43
CA ASP A 41 -13.11 -7.35 -24.67
C ASP A 41 -12.05 -6.35 -24.21
N GLU A 42 -10.89 -6.82 -23.72
CA GLU A 42 -9.79 -5.98 -23.25
C GLU A 42 -9.33 -4.97 -24.32
N ALA A 43 -9.02 -5.49 -25.51
CA ALA A 43 -8.48 -4.71 -26.61
C ALA A 43 -9.53 -3.77 -27.18
N VAL A 44 -10.79 -4.21 -27.25
CA VAL A 44 -11.90 -3.37 -27.73
C VAL A 44 -12.15 -2.22 -26.76
N ALA A 45 -12.28 -2.51 -25.47
CA ALA A 45 -12.61 -1.49 -24.47
C ALA A 45 -11.53 -0.40 -24.41
N SER A 46 -10.27 -0.81 -24.32
CA SER A 46 -9.14 0.12 -24.25
C SER A 46 -9.02 0.96 -25.52
N ALA A 47 -9.22 0.34 -26.70
CA ALA A 47 -9.12 1.05 -27.97
C ALA A 47 -10.28 2.03 -28.19
N LEU A 48 -11.49 1.73 -27.72
CA LEU A 48 -12.62 2.66 -27.83
C LEU A 48 -12.37 3.94 -27.02
N VAL A 49 -11.86 3.83 -25.79
CA VAL A 49 -11.46 5.01 -24.99
C VAL A 49 -10.37 5.81 -25.72
N ALA A 50 -9.32 5.13 -26.20
CA ALA A 50 -8.23 5.80 -26.89
C ALA A 50 -8.70 6.46 -28.20
N ALA A 51 -9.60 5.82 -28.95
CA ALA A 51 -10.14 6.36 -30.19
C ALA A 51 -11.04 7.58 -29.96
N GLU A 52 -11.84 7.60 -28.88
CA GLU A 52 -12.65 8.77 -28.53
C GLU A 52 -11.77 9.99 -28.24
N LYS A 53 -10.69 9.82 -27.46
CA LYS A 53 -9.73 10.89 -27.15
C LYS A 53 -9.03 11.44 -28.39
N ASN A 54 -8.86 10.62 -29.42
CA ASN A 54 -8.15 10.96 -30.65
C ASN A 54 -9.09 11.24 -31.85
N ALA A 55 -10.40 11.29 -31.62
CA ALA A 55 -11.37 11.46 -32.69
C ALA A 55 -11.21 12.84 -33.35
N LYS A 56 -11.06 12.84 -34.68
CA LYS A 56 -10.85 14.08 -35.46
C LYS A 56 -12.15 14.82 -35.82
N THR A 57 -13.30 14.17 -35.66
CA THR A 57 -14.61 14.74 -36.00
C THR A 57 -15.62 14.43 -34.91
N THR A 58 -16.57 15.34 -34.70
CA THR A 58 -17.67 15.17 -33.74
C THR A 58 -18.51 13.93 -34.05
N GLU A 59 -18.75 13.62 -35.32
CA GLU A 59 -19.50 12.44 -35.74
C GLU A 59 -18.79 11.14 -35.33
N ALA A 60 -17.47 11.05 -35.53
CA ALA A 60 -16.68 9.90 -35.12
C ALA A 60 -16.66 9.75 -33.59
N ALA A 61 -16.46 10.87 -32.87
CA ALA A 61 -16.48 10.88 -31.40
C ALA A 61 -17.83 10.37 -30.86
N ASN A 62 -18.95 10.86 -31.41
CA ASN A 62 -20.30 10.43 -31.00
C ASN A 62 -20.54 8.93 -31.28
N THR A 63 -20.07 8.43 -32.43
CA THR A 63 -20.19 7.02 -32.79
C THR A 63 -19.39 6.14 -31.81
N ILE A 64 -18.14 6.49 -31.53
CA ILE A 64 -17.28 5.76 -30.59
C ILE A 64 -17.86 5.81 -29.17
N LYS A 65 -18.37 6.96 -28.75
CA LYS A 65 -19.04 7.11 -27.45
C LYS A 65 -20.28 6.23 -27.32
N GLN A 66 -21.05 6.07 -28.40
CA GLN A 66 -22.18 5.13 -28.42
C GLN A 66 -21.69 3.68 -28.31
N LEU A 67 -20.63 3.32 -29.04
CA LEU A 67 -20.02 1.99 -28.94
C LEU A 67 -19.50 1.68 -27.53
N ARG A 68 -18.87 2.63 -26.84
CA ARG A 68 -18.51 2.49 -25.42
C ARG A 68 -19.73 2.18 -24.55
N LYS A 69 -20.80 2.98 -24.69
CA LYS A 69 -22.05 2.76 -23.93
C LYS A 69 -22.66 1.39 -24.19
N ASP A 70 -22.67 0.96 -25.45
CA ASP A 70 -23.18 -0.35 -25.85
C ASP A 70 -22.35 -1.47 -25.23
N GLN A 71 -21.03 -1.33 -25.18
CA GLN A 71 -20.15 -2.29 -24.51
C GLN A 71 -20.42 -2.40 -23.01
N LEU A 72 -20.46 -1.27 -22.29
CA LEU A 72 -20.74 -1.27 -20.85
C LEU A 72 -22.14 -1.84 -20.54
N SER A 73 -23.13 -1.53 -21.38
CA SER A 73 -24.50 -2.06 -21.25
C SER A 73 -24.56 -3.56 -21.52
N ALA A 74 -23.77 -4.05 -22.47
CA ALA A 74 -23.66 -5.47 -22.77
C ALA A 74 -23.05 -6.25 -21.60
N TRP A 75 -21.99 -5.74 -20.96
CA TRP A 75 -21.42 -6.33 -19.75
C TRP A 75 -22.44 -6.35 -18.59
N LEU A 76 -23.14 -5.23 -18.36
CA LEU A 76 -24.15 -5.15 -17.31
C LEU A 76 -25.31 -6.14 -17.52
N THR A 77 -25.80 -6.24 -18.76
CA THR A 77 -26.89 -7.17 -19.13
C THR A 77 -26.45 -8.61 -19.01
N SER A 78 -25.19 -8.89 -19.35
CA SER A 78 -24.56 -10.21 -19.20
C SER A 78 -24.15 -10.51 -17.75
N LYS A 79 -24.46 -9.62 -16.79
CA LYS A 79 -24.19 -9.76 -15.36
C LYS A 79 -22.70 -9.89 -15.02
N VAL A 80 -21.82 -9.28 -15.83
CA VAL A 80 -20.39 -9.21 -15.54
C VAL A 80 -20.20 -8.35 -14.29
N SER A 81 -19.50 -8.85 -13.27
CA SER A 81 -19.22 -8.06 -12.06
C SER A 81 -18.13 -7.03 -12.31
N ILE A 82 -17.97 -6.06 -11.41
CA ILE A 82 -16.84 -5.11 -11.48
C ILE A 82 -15.50 -5.85 -11.33
N ASP A 83 -15.46 -6.89 -10.50
CA ASP A 83 -14.26 -7.73 -10.34
C ASP A 83 -13.92 -8.49 -11.63
N ASP A 84 -14.95 -9.01 -12.32
CA ASP A 84 -14.76 -9.66 -13.61
C ASP A 84 -14.21 -8.67 -14.64
N VAL A 85 -14.67 -7.42 -14.64
CA VAL A 85 -14.13 -6.36 -15.51
C VAL A 85 -12.66 -6.05 -15.16
N PHE A 86 -12.29 -5.99 -13.88
CA PHE A 86 -10.89 -5.84 -13.48
C PHE A 86 -10.00 -6.96 -14.07
N HIS A 87 -10.47 -8.22 -14.00
CA HIS A 87 -9.75 -9.37 -14.55
C HIS A 87 -9.74 -9.39 -16.08
N LEU A 88 -10.88 -9.09 -16.70
CA LEU A 88 -11.05 -9.02 -18.16
C LEU A 88 -10.14 -7.96 -18.78
N LEU A 89 -9.96 -6.82 -18.09
CA LEU A 89 -9.05 -5.75 -18.52
C LEU A 89 -7.58 -6.04 -18.17
N LYS A 90 -7.29 -7.18 -17.52
CA LYS A 90 -5.94 -7.63 -17.16
C LYS A 90 -5.11 -6.57 -16.45
N PHE A 91 -5.70 -5.93 -15.43
CA PHE A 91 -5.03 -4.84 -14.70
C PHE A 91 -3.64 -5.19 -14.16
N ARG A 92 -3.43 -6.45 -13.78
CA ARG A 92 -2.16 -6.92 -13.20
C ARG A 92 -1.01 -6.95 -14.21
N ASP A 93 -1.30 -7.12 -15.50
CA ASP A 93 -0.28 -7.29 -16.55
C ASP A 93 0.48 -5.97 -16.79
N ASP A 94 -0.19 -4.83 -16.57
CA ASP A 94 0.35 -3.49 -16.78
C ASP A 94 1.04 -2.91 -15.53
N GLY A 95 0.95 -3.61 -14.39
CA GLY A 95 1.52 -3.15 -13.12
C GLY A 95 1.05 -1.75 -12.73
N TYR A 96 1.99 -0.85 -12.42
CA TYR A 96 1.66 0.53 -12.03
C TYR A 96 1.21 1.40 -13.21
N ALA A 97 1.61 1.07 -14.45
CA ALA A 97 1.29 1.87 -15.63
C ALA A 97 -0.23 1.86 -15.94
N VAL A 98 -0.95 0.84 -15.45
CA VAL A 98 -2.41 0.77 -15.59
C VAL A 98 -3.12 1.99 -15.03
N LEU A 99 -2.53 2.65 -14.01
CA LEU A 99 -3.11 3.82 -13.33
C LEU A 99 -3.28 5.04 -14.27
N ALA A 100 -2.50 5.12 -15.34
CA ALA A 100 -2.61 6.17 -16.37
C ALA A 100 -3.22 5.65 -17.69
N SER A 101 -3.62 4.38 -17.74
CA SER A 101 -4.07 3.73 -18.96
C SER A 101 -5.56 3.99 -19.25
N SER A 102 -5.95 3.79 -20.50
CA SER A 102 -7.36 3.75 -20.90
C SER A 102 -8.19 2.70 -20.13
N LYS A 103 -7.57 1.62 -19.63
CA LYS A 103 -8.26 0.58 -18.84
C LYS A 103 -8.82 1.13 -17.53
N MET A 104 -8.14 2.11 -16.92
CA MET A 104 -8.62 2.76 -15.70
C MET A 104 -9.92 3.52 -15.96
N GLU A 105 -10.02 4.20 -17.10
CA GLU A 105 -11.24 4.93 -17.50
C GLU A 105 -12.39 3.97 -17.83
N VAL A 106 -12.09 2.84 -18.50
CA VAL A 106 -13.11 1.79 -18.73
C VAL A 106 -13.67 1.28 -17.40
N LEU A 107 -12.80 1.00 -16.43
CA LEU A 107 -13.22 0.51 -15.12
C LEU A 107 -14.05 1.56 -14.38
N ASP A 108 -13.62 2.82 -14.32
CA ASP A 108 -14.38 3.91 -13.67
C ASP A 108 -15.78 4.07 -14.29
N ASP A 109 -15.86 4.10 -15.63
CA ASP A 109 -17.14 4.20 -16.32
C ASP A 109 -18.07 3.02 -16.01
N TYR A 110 -17.53 1.79 -15.99
CA TYR A 110 -18.31 0.61 -15.68
C TYR A 110 -18.79 0.62 -14.22
N MET A 111 -17.92 1.02 -13.28
CA MET A 111 -18.28 1.16 -11.87
C MET A 111 -19.40 2.16 -11.65
N ARG A 112 -19.33 3.33 -12.30
CA ARG A 112 -20.41 4.35 -12.24
C ARG A 112 -21.72 3.80 -12.77
N LEU A 113 -21.69 3.10 -13.90
CA LEU A 113 -22.88 2.45 -14.47
C LEU A 113 -23.43 1.39 -13.50
N PHE A 114 -22.58 0.47 -13.05
CA PHE A 114 -22.96 -0.65 -12.19
C PHE A 114 -23.55 -0.16 -10.87
N ASN A 115 -22.89 0.76 -10.18
CA ASN A 115 -23.36 1.32 -8.92
C ASN A 115 -24.72 2.03 -9.08
N ARG A 116 -24.92 2.78 -10.18
CA ARG A 116 -26.19 3.44 -10.46
C ARG A 116 -27.32 2.43 -10.67
N GLU A 117 -27.11 1.42 -11.52
CA GLU A 117 -28.16 0.48 -11.93
C GLU A 117 -28.43 -0.62 -10.90
N LYS A 118 -27.47 -0.92 -10.03
CA LYS A 118 -27.58 -1.92 -8.96
C LYS A 118 -27.75 -1.32 -7.57
N SER A 119 -27.81 0.01 -7.45
CA SER A 119 -27.74 0.72 -6.17
C SER A 119 -26.55 0.28 -5.31
N GLY A 120 -25.41 0.05 -5.98
CA GLY A 120 -24.15 -0.39 -5.38
C GLY A 120 -23.32 0.78 -4.85
N HIS A 121 -22.30 0.46 -4.04
CA HIS A 121 -21.40 1.42 -3.42
C HIS A 121 -19.92 1.02 -3.60
N GLU A 122 -19.62 0.26 -4.67
CA GLU A 122 -18.26 -0.20 -4.94
C GLU A 122 -17.34 0.99 -5.19
N THR A 123 -16.22 1.03 -4.47
CA THR A 123 -15.21 2.08 -4.62
C THR A 123 -14.02 1.58 -5.41
N LEU A 124 -13.34 2.48 -6.13
CA LEU A 124 -12.13 2.10 -6.88
C LEU A 124 -11.10 1.45 -5.96
N LEU A 125 -10.97 1.96 -4.73
CA LEU A 125 -10.05 1.41 -3.75
C LEU A 125 -10.38 -0.05 -3.39
N ASP A 126 -11.65 -0.37 -3.15
CA ASP A 126 -12.06 -1.73 -2.78
C ASP A 126 -11.85 -2.72 -3.94
N VAL A 127 -12.22 -2.31 -5.15
CA VAL A 127 -12.02 -3.09 -6.38
C VAL A 127 -10.53 -3.37 -6.61
N LEU A 128 -9.67 -2.36 -6.52
CA LEU A 128 -8.23 -2.55 -6.67
C LEU A 128 -7.65 -3.39 -5.53
N THR A 129 -8.10 -3.20 -4.30
CA THR A 129 -7.65 -3.99 -3.15
C THR A 129 -7.97 -5.47 -3.35
N LYS A 130 -9.21 -5.80 -3.74
CA LYS A 130 -9.61 -7.17 -4.04
C LYS A 130 -8.87 -7.71 -5.27
N GLY A 131 -8.81 -6.91 -6.33
CA GLY A 131 -8.15 -7.22 -7.59
C GLY A 131 -6.66 -7.50 -7.45
N TYR A 132 -5.95 -6.88 -6.51
CA TYR A 132 -4.54 -7.16 -6.20
C TYR A 132 -4.32 -8.17 -5.07
N VAL A 133 -5.38 -8.81 -4.57
CA VAL A 133 -5.32 -9.80 -3.46
C VAL A 133 -4.82 -9.19 -2.14
N GLY A 134 -5.29 -7.99 -1.85
CA GLY A 134 -5.10 -7.31 -0.58
C GLY A 134 -4.21 -6.07 -0.66
N GLU A 135 -4.26 -5.32 0.43
CA GLU A 135 -3.66 -4.00 0.55
C GLU A 135 -2.13 -4.05 0.42
N GLY A 136 -1.49 -5.09 0.95
CA GLY A 136 -0.03 -5.25 0.85
C GLY A 136 0.53 -5.40 -0.56
N TYR A 137 -0.24 -5.91 -1.53
CA TYR A 137 0.19 -5.92 -2.94
C TYR A 137 -0.18 -4.61 -3.64
N LEU A 138 -1.38 -4.07 -3.35
CA LEU A 138 -1.81 -2.78 -3.89
C LEU A 138 -0.81 -1.68 -3.56
N THR A 139 -0.36 -1.56 -2.30
CA THR A 139 0.58 -0.52 -1.87
C THR A 139 1.90 -0.56 -2.63
N LYS A 140 2.37 -1.73 -3.07
CA LYS A 140 3.58 -1.85 -3.91
C LYS A 140 3.38 -1.27 -5.30
N VAL A 141 2.20 -1.49 -5.89
CA VAL A 141 1.80 -0.88 -7.17
C VAL A 141 1.74 0.64 -7.02
N LEU A 142 1.13 1.13 -5.94
CA LEU A 142 1.02 2.56 -5.66
C LEU A 142 2.40 3.21 -5.43
N GLU A 143 3.30 2.58 -4.66
CA GLU A 143 4.64 3.10 -4.43
C GLU A 143 5.45 3.23 -5.72
N ARG A 144 5.30 2.27 -6.64
CA ARG A 144 5.94 2.37 -7.94
C ARG A 144 5.30 3.47 -8.78
N GLY A 145 3.98 3.60 -8.74
CA GLY A 145 3.22 4.62 -9.46
C GLY A 145 3.49 6.04 -8.99
N LYS A 146 3.74 6.26 -7.69
CA LYS A 146 4.13 7.57 -7.14
C LYS A 146 5.44 8.12 -7.70
N LYS A 147 6.32 7.23 -8.17
CA LYS A 147 7.62 7.57 -8.78
C LYS A 147 7.53 7.94 -10.26
N ASP A 148 6.38 7.76 -10.89
CA ASP A 148 6.16 8.07 -12.30
C ASP A 148 5.17 9.25 -12.42
N ALA A 149 5.57 10.29 -13.16
CA ALA A 149 4.81 11.53 -13.26
C ALA A 149 3.38 11.32 -13.79
N SER A 150 3.16 10.34 -14.68
CA SER A 150 1.85 10.08 -15.28
C SER A 150 0.87 9.37 -14.34
N THR A 151 1.38 8.64 -13.34
CA THR A 151 0.56 7.85 -12.41
C THR A 151 0.57 8.40 -10.98
N SER A 152 1.44 9.37 -10.69
CA SER A 152 1.73 9.81 -9.32
C SER A 152 0.51 10.42 -8.61
N GLU A 153 -0.31 11.19 -9.32
CA GLU A 153 -1.51 11.81 -8.76
C GLU A 153 -2.51 10.75 -8.27
N LEU A 154 -2.92 9.82 -9.14
CA LEU A 154 -3.87 8.77 -8.78
C LEU A 154 -3.28 7.81 -7.73
N ALA A 155 -2.00 7.47 -7.85
CA ALA A 155 -1.33 6.61 -6.88
C ALA A 155 -1.31 7.24 -5.46
N THR A 156 -1.05 8.54 -5.38
CA THR A 156 -1.08 9.31 -4.12
C THR A 156 -2.50 9.41 -3.57
N ALA A 157 -3.49 9.66 -4.43
CA ALA A 157 -4.90 9.71 -4.02
C ALA A 157 -5.38 8.37 -3.44
N LEU A 158 -4.99 7.24 -4.06
CA LEU A 158 -5.33 5.90 -3.58
C LEU A 158 -4.61 5.54 -2.26
N GLU A 159 -3.35 5.94 -2.07
CA GLU A 159 -2.65 5.77 -0.79
C GLU A 159 -3.34 6.57 0.33
N ASN A 160 -3.70 7.82 0.06
CA ASN A 160 -4.42 8.65 1.03
C ASN A 160 -5.81 8.07 1.34
N ALA A 161 -6.49 7.50 0.34
CA ALA A 161 -7.76 6.80 0.55
C ALA A 161 -7.60 5.55 1.44
N LEU A 162 -6.53 4.77 1.27
CA LEU A 162 -6.18 3.66 2.16
C LEU A 162 -5.96 4.15 3.60
N PHE A 163 -5.17 5.21 3.77
CA PHE A 163 -4.89 5.75 5.10
C PHE A 163 -6.15 6.28 5.79
N ASN A 164 -7.03 6.96 5.04
CA ASN A 164 -8.32 7.40 5.55
C ASN A 164 -9.22 6.22 5.90
N LYS A 165 -9.26 5.16 5.08
CA LYS A 165 -10.01 3.94 5.37
C LYS A 165 -9.54 3.32 6.69
N TRP A 166 -8.24 3.09 6.86
CA TRP A 166 -7.68 2.56 8.11
C TRP A 166 -7.95 3.48 9.31
N SER A 167 -7.95 4.80 9.10
CA SER A 167 -8.27 5.78 10.15
C SER A 167 -9.75 5.70 10.56
N VAL A 168 -10.68 5.57 9.62
CA VAL A 168 -12.12 5.45 9.90
C VAL A 168 -12.45 4.10 10.56
N GLU A 169 -11.74 3.04 10.16
CA GLU A 169 -11.82 1.71 10.79
C GLU A 169 -11.15 1.65 12.18
N ASN A 170 -10.55 2.76 12.65
CA ASN A 170 -9.81 2.85 13.92
C ASN A 170 -8.71 1.78 14.05
N LEU A 171 -8.05 1.44 12.95
CA LEU A 171 -6.97 0.46 12.97
C LEU A 171 -5.78 1.01 13.75
N ARG A 172 -5.14 0.14 14.54
CA ARG A 172 -3.84 0.46 15.13
C ARG A 172 -2.72 0.10 14.17
N SER A 173 -1.51 0.56 14.46
CA SER A 173 -0.34 0.31 13.62
C SER A 173 -0.03 -1.18 13.47
N GLU A 174 -0.34 -2.03 14.47
CA GLU A 174 -0.18 -3.48 14.38
C GLU A 174 -1.19 -4.13 13.43
N ASP A 175 -2.41 -3.58 13.34
CA ASP A 175 -3.42 -4.07 12.40
C ASP A 175 -3.03 -3.73 10.96
N VAL A 176 -2.55 -2.49 10.74
CA VAL A 176 -2.01 -2.08 9.43
C VAL A 176 -0.78 -2.89 9.04
N LEU A 177 0.12 -3.18 9.99
CA LEU A 177 1.25 -4.07 9.79
C LEU A 177 0.81 -5.46 9.28
N LYS A 178 -0.28 -6.04 9.81
CA LYS A 178 -0.85 -7.31 9.32
C LYS A 178 -1.45 -7.16 7.92
N LYS A 179 -2.22 -6.11 7.67
CA LYS A 179 -2.84 -5.81 6.35
C LYS A 179 -1.81 -5.66 5.23
N LEU A 180 -0.64 -5.09 5.56
CA LEU A 180 0.50 -4.94 4.66
C LEU A 180 1.30 -6.24 4.44
N GLY A 181 0.88 -7.34 5.08
CA GLY A 181 1.53 -8.65 4.99
C GLY A 181 2.88 -8.69 5.71
N LEU A 182 3.09 -7.80 6.69
CA LEU A 182 4.31 -7.67 7.49
C LEU A 182 4.15 -8.24 8.90
N GLY A 183 3.10 -9.04 9.17
CA GLY A 183 2.79 -9.56 10.51
C GLY A 183 3.23 -11.00 10.81
N ARG A 184 3.85 -11.70 9.87
CA ARG A 184 4.25 -13.11 10.08
C ARG A 184 5.72 -13.30 10.40
N ASP A 185 6.58 -12.47 9.82
CA ASP A 185 8.03 -12.61 9.92
C ASP A 185 8.67 -11.23 10.08
N MET A 186 9.29 -11.00 11.23
CA MET A 186 10.00 -9.76 11.54
C MET A 186 11.12 -9.46 10.52
N LYS A 187 11.80 -10.49 10.00
CA LYS A 187 12.87 -10.29 9.00
C LYS A 187 12.33 -9.61 7.74
N LYS A 188 11.08 -9.89 7.37
CA LYS A 188 10.41 -9.29 6.20
C LYS A 188 10.35 -7.77 6.27
N VAL A 189 10.20 -7.21 7.47
CA VAL A 189 10.12 -5.76 7.68
C VAL A 189 11.40 -5.05 7.23
N LEU A 190 12.56 -5.72 7.29
CA LEU A 190 13.85 -5.12 6.96
C LEU A 190 14.04 -4.92 5.45
N PHE A 191 13.37 -5.70 4.61
CA PHE A 191 13.55 -5.63 3.15
C PHE A 191 12.28 -5.28 2.36
N ASP A 192 11.09 -5.45 2.93
CA ASP A 192 9.84 -5.14 2.22
C ASP A 192 9.50 -3.64 2.30
N SER A 193 9.26 -3.01 1.14
CA SER A 193 8.94 -1.59 1.02
C SER A 193 7.63 -1.19 1.70
N ASN A 194 6.75 -2.14 2.01
CA ASN A 194 5.56 -1.85 2.81
C ASN A 194 5.89 -1.34 4.22
N ARG A 195 7.12 -1.52 4.70
CA ARG A 195 7.58 -0.86 5.93
C ARG A 195 7.45 0.66 5.81
N ASP A 196 7.78 1.23 4.66
CA ASP A 196 7.76 2.68 4.47
C ASP A 196 6.32 3.20 4.42
N ILE A 197 5.38 2.38 3.94
CA ILE A 197 3.94 2.63 4.00
C ILE A 197 3.46 2.65 5.45
N LEU A 198 3.85 1.63 6.23
CA LEU A 198 3.53 1.55 7.66
C LEU A 198 4.08 2.78 8.41
N THR A 199 5.32 3.18 8.16
CA THR A 199 5.94 4.36 8.78
C THR A 199 5.15 5.64 8.45
N ARG A 200 4.74 5.84 7.20
CA ARG A 200 3.90 7.00 6.82
C ARG A 200 2.54 6.98 7.49
N TYR A 201 1.91 5.79 7.58
CA TYR A 201 0.67 5.64 8.32
C TYR A 201 0.83 5.97 9.81
N ILE A 202 1.89 5.48 10.46
CA ILE A 202 2.21 5.82 11.86
C ILE A 202 2.35 7.33 12.05
N SER A 203 3.06 8.03 11.15
CA SER A 203 3.18 9.49 11.20
C SER A 203 1.83 10.19 11.12
N MET A 204 0.95 9.77 10.20
CA MET A 204 -0.41 10.30 10.09
C MET A 204 -1.24 9.99 11.34
N TYR A 205 -1.18 8.75 11.84
CA TYR A 205 -1.90 8.31 13.04
C TYR A 205 -1.48 9.14 14.27
N ASN A 206 -0.18 9.32 14.49
CA ASN A 206 0.36 10.11 15.61
C ASN A 206 -0.01 11.60 15.54
N ALA A 207 -0.11 12.16 14.33
CA ALA A 207 -0.52 13.55 14.14
C ALA A 207 -1.99 13.78 14.57
N LYS A 208 -2.83 12.74 14.50
CA LYS A 208 -4.23 12.78 14.96
C LYS A 208 -4.41 12.32 16.42
N ASN A 209 -3.45 11.56 16.95
CA ASN A 209 -3.55 10.90 18.26
C ASN A 209 -2.37 11.29 19.17
N ALA A 210 -2.33 12.55 19.62
CA ALA A 210 -1.18 13.09 20.35
C ALA A 210 -0.84 12.34 21.65
N GLU A 211 -1.85 11.80 22.33
CA GLU A 211 -1.72 11.09 23.62
C GLU A 211 -1.41 9.60 23.50
N SER A 212 -1.54 9.02 22.30
CA SER A 212 -1.33 7.58 22.04
C SER A 212 -0.40 7.34 20.86
N LYS A 213 0.64 8.18 20.76
CA LYS A 213 1.65 8.06 19.71
C LYS A 213 2.36 6.71 19.81
N THR A 214 2.70 6.18 18.65
CA THR A 214 3.54 4.98 18.53
C THR A 214 4.70 5.20 17.56
N SER A 215 5.73 4.36 17.65
CA SER A 215 6.84 4.36 16.71
C SER A 215 6.80 3.08 15.86
N LEU A 216 7.61 3.03 14.79
CA LEU A 216 7.78 1.79 14.05
C LEU A 216 8.31 0.68 14.98
N ILE A 217 9.30 0.98 15.81
CA ILE A 217 9.90 -0.04 16.69
C ILE A 217 8.93 -0.49 17.79
N GLN A 218 8.12 0.42 18.36
CA GLN A 218 7.06 0.07 19.32
C GLN A 218 6.00 -0.83 18.69
N THR A 219 5.57 -0.52 17.46
CA THR A 219 4.61 -1.34 16.71
C THR A 219 5.18 -2.76 16.51
N LEU A 220 6.46 -2.86 16.15
CA LEU A 220 7.14 -4.14 15.97
C LEU A 220 7.29 -4.90 17.29
N SER A 221 7.73 -4.25 18.37
CA SER A 221 7.84 -4.86 19.70
C SER A 221 6.49 -5.31 20.25
N THR A 222 5.42 -4.55 20.02
CA THR A 222 4.06 -4.90 20.45
C THR A 222 3.54 -6.12 19.70
N HIS A 223 3.81 -6.22 18.40
CA HIS A 223 3.33 -7.33 17.57
C HIS A 223 4.19 -8.60 17.70
N TYR A 224 5.52 -8.47 17.73
CA TYR A 224 6.45 -9.60 17.74
C TYR A 224 7.02 -9.95 19.12
N GLY A 225 7.01 -9.01 20.05
CA GLY A 225 7.73 -9.10 21.33
C GLY A 225 9.16 -8.58 21.25
N ASP A 226 9.56 -7.84 22.28
CA ASP A 226 10.87 -7.18 22.40
C ASP A 226 12.06 -8.12 22.13
N GLY A 227 12.07 -9.33 22.69
CA GLY A 227 13.15 -10.30 22.48
C GLY A 227 13.29 -10.78 21.03
N ILE A 228 12.17 -10.99 20.31
CA ILE A 228 12.21 -11.40 18.91
C ILE A 228 12.75 -10.25 18.05
N VAL A 229 12.27 -9.04 18.30
CA VAL A 229 12.75 -7.83 17.61
C VAL A 229 14.24 -7.63 17.85
N ALA A 230 14.67 -7.60 19.11
CA ALA A 230 16.06 -7.40 19.52
C ALA A 230 17.01 -8.41 18.86
N GLY A 231 16.72 -9.71 19.00
CA GLY A 231 17.56 -10.76 18.43
C GLY A 231 17.61 -10.72 16.90
N THR A 232 16.48 -10.41 16.24
CA THR A 232 16.43 -10.28 14.77
C THR A 232 17.28 -9.11 14.29
N LEU A 233 17.22 -7.97 14.98
CA LEU A 233 17.98 -6.77 14.60
C LEU A 233 19.49 -6.93 14.78
N VAL A 234 19.94 -7.64 15.82
CA VAL A 234 21.37 -7.96 15.97
C VAL A 234 21.85 -8.84 14.83
N ILE A 235 21.14 -9.92 14.51
CA ILE A 235 21.53 -10.82 13.40
C ILE A 235 21.52 -10.05 12.08
N ALA A 236 20.50 -9.23 11.83
CA ALA A 236 20.40 -8.42 10.63
C ALA A 236 21.48 -7.32 10.54
N SER A 237 22.09 -6.94 11.66
CA SER A 237 23.20 -5.98 11.67
C SER A 237 24.49 -6.55 11.06
N TRP A 238 24.58 -7.87 10.88
CA TRP A 238 25.73 -8.53 10.25
C TRP A 238 25.58 -8.69 8.73
N ASP A 239 24.36 -8.53 8.19
CA ASP A 239 24.13 -8.54 6.74
C ASP A 239 24.24 -7.13 6.18
N LYS A 240 25.15 -6.94 5.21
CA LYS A 240 25.42 -5.62 4.60
C LYS A 240 24.19 -4.94 4.01
N ASN A 241 23.18 -5.68 3.56
CA ASN A 241 21.96 -5.12 2.96
C ASN A 241 20.99 -4.60 4.02
N THR A 242 21.03 -5.14 5.23
CA THR A 242 20.12 -4.76 6.33
C THR A 242 20.83 -4.02 7.46
N GLU A 243 22.16 -3.94 7.44
CA GLU A 243 22.97 -3.44 8.54
C GLU A 243 22.53 -2.06 9.04
N THR A 244 22.45 -1.08 8.14
CA THR A 244 22.11 0.30 8.50
C THR A 244 20.74 0.40 9.16
N LEU A 245 19.72 -0.20 8.54
CA LEU A 245 18.35 -0.17 9.07
C LEU A 245 18.25 -0.97 10.38
N ALA A 246 18.93 -2.10 10.48
CA ALA A 246 18.89 -2.95 11.66
C ALA A 246 19.53 -2.24 12.87
N ARG A 247 20.68 -1.58 12.66
CA ARG A 247 21.34 -0.76 13.69
C ARG A 247 20.47 0.43 14.10
N GLN A 248 19.83 1.10 13.14
CA GLN A 248 18.90 2.19 13.43
C GLN A 248 17.73 1.72 14.30
N LEU A 249 17.03 0.67 13.89
CA LEU A 249 15.90 0.12 14.65
C LEU A 249 16.31 -0.41 16.03
N ARG A 250 17.52 -0.95 16.17
CA ARG A 250 18.07 -1.35 17.48
C ARG A 250 18.30 -0.13 18.36
N SER A 251 18.87 0.94 17.82
CA SER A 251 19.02 2.21 18.56
C SER A 251 17.65 2.75 18.98
N ASP A 252 16.67 2.75 18.08
CA ASP A 252 15.31 3.20 18.38
C ASP A 252 14.69 2.36 19.52
N GLN A 253 14.91 1.05 19.54
CA GLN A 253 14.44 0.16 20.62
C GLN A 253 15.04 0.54 21.98
N LEU A 254 16.35 0.76 22.04
CA LEU A 254 17.03 1.15 23.27
C LEU A 254 16.57 2.53 23.76
N THR A 255 16.42 3.49 22.84
CA THR A 255 15.90 4.83 23.14
C THR A 255 14.46 4.76 23.63
N GLU A 256 13.62 3.89 23.07
CA GLU A 256 12.24 3.71 23.52
C GLU A 256 12.15 3.19 24.95
N TRP A 257 12.94 2.17 25.30
CA TRP A 257 13.02 1.68 26.67
C TRP A 257 13.51 2.77 27.63
N LEU A 258 14.54 3.52 27.24
CA LEU A 258 15.12 4.59 28.06
C LEU A 258 14.15 5.74 28.30
N THR A 259 13.51 6.25 27.25
CA THR A 259 12.56 7.37 27.33
C THR A 259 11.29 6.99 28.08
N SER A 260 10.91 5.71 28.03
CA SER A 260 9.84 5.13 28.84
C SER A 260 10.26 4.80 30.27
N GLN A 261 11.50 5.16 30.67
CA GLN A 261 12.09 4.88 31.99
C GLN A 261 12.06 3.40 32.39
N THR A 262 12.12 2.50 31.42
CA THR A 262 12.05 1.05 31.64
C THR A 262 13.33 0.59 32.34
N SER A 263 13.23 -0.03 33.51
CA SER A 263 14.43 -0.48 34.23
C SER A 263 15.09 -1.69 33.56
N VAL A 264 16.38 -1.90 33.83
CA VAL A 264 17.09 -3.12 33.40
C VAL A 264 16.38 -4.39 33.88
N ALA A 265 15.81 -4.36 35.09
CA ALA A 265 15.07 -5.48 35.67
C ALA A 265 13.77 -5.80 34.90
N GLU A 266 13.17 -4.81 34.23
CA GLU A 266 12.00 -5.00 33.38
C GLU A 266 12.37 -5.41 31.95
N VAL A 267 13.49 -4.94 31.40
CA VAL A 267 13.96 -5.34 30.06
C VAL A 267 14.43 -6.79 30.05
N PHE A 268 15.13 -7.23 31.10
CA PHE A 268 15.67 -8.58 31.20
C PHE A 268 14.64 -9.70 30.88
N PRO A 269 13.46 -9.77 31.53
CA PRO A 269 12.46 -10.79 31.23
C PRO A 269 11.81 -10.62 29.84
N ARG A 270 11.76 -9.39 29.28
CA ARG A 270 11.19 -9.14 27.94
C ARG A 270 12.07 -9.72 26.81
N LEU A 271 13.37 -9.80 27.04
CA LEU A 271 14.32 -10.39 26.09
C LEU A 271 14.22 -11.93 26.04
N LYS A 272 13.65 -12.58 27.06
CA LYS A 272 13.50 -14.04 27.13
C LYS A 272 14.82 -14.76 26.80
N LEU A 273 15.91 -14.37 27.48
CA LEU A 273 17.24 -14.95 27.25
C LEU A 273 17.21 -16.48 27.48
N GLY A 274 17.89 -17.24 26.61
CA GLY A 274 17.92 -18.70 26.71
C GLY A 274 16.68 -19.43 26.14
N ASP A 275 15.77 -18.72 25.45
CA ASP A 275 14.73 -19.34 24.61
C ASP A 275 15.36 -19.81 23.27
N ASP A 276 15.35 -21.14 23.06
CA ASP A 276 16.28 -21.98 22.27
C ASP A 276 16.36 -21.77 20.73
N ARG A 277 16.13 -20.56 20.20
CA ARG A 277 16.20 -20.36 18.72
C ARG A 277 17.61 -20.39 18.14
N TYR A 278 18.66 -20.28 18.97
CA TYR A 278 20.05 -20.19 18.52
C TYR A 278 21.01 -20.94 19.48
N PRO A 279 20.96 -22.29 19.52
CA PRO A 279 21.78 -23.07 20.45
C PRO A 279 23.29 -22.96 20.21
N ASP A 280 23.72 -22.56 19.01
CA ASP A 280 25.14 -22.55 18.59
C ASP A 280 25.82 -21.16 18.59
N LEU A 281 25.10 -20.09 18.99
CA LEU A 281 25.65 -18.73 19.11
C LEU A 281 25.47 -18.19 20.54
N ILE A 282 26.36 -17.27 20.95
CA ILE A 282 26.05 -16.36 22.06
C ILE A 282 24.72 -15.70 21.71
N ASP A 283 23.70 -15.86 22.57
CA ASP A 283 22.36 -15.33 22.32
C ASP A 283 22.48 -13.82 21.98
N PRO A 284 22.10 -13.40 20.76
CA PRO A 284 22.28 -12.02 20.31
C PRO A 284 21.60 -11.01 21.24
N LYS A 285 20.60 -11.44 22.01
CA LYS A 285 19.87 -10.60 22.96
C LYS A 285 20.70 -10.23 24.19
N VAL A 286 21.77 -10.99 24.51
CA VAL A 286 22.72 -10.64 25.57
C VAL A 286 23.47 -9.35 25.24
N GLU A 287 23.86 -9.17 23.97
CA GLU A 287 24.48 -7.94 23.49
C GLU A 287 23.53 -6.74 23.63
N VAL A 288 22.25 -6.94 23.31
CA VAL A 288 21.22 -5.89 23.46
C VAL A 288 21.04 -5.50 24.92
N LEU A 289 21.03 -6.47 25.84
CA LEU A 289 20.93 -6.21 27.27
C LEU A 289 22.14 -5.41 27.78
N ASP A 290 23.36 -5.82 27.41
CA ASP A 290 24.59 -5.15 27.82
C ASP A 290 24.63 -3.69 27.33
N ASP A 291 24.26 -3.47 26.06
CA ASP A 291 24.14 -2.12 25.51
C ASP A 291 23.09 -1.27 26.25
N TYR A 292 21.95 -1.86 26.59
CA TYR A 292 20.93 -1.14 27.36
C TYR A 292 21.42 -0.78 28.76
N ILE A 293 22.08 -1.70 29.47
CA ILE A 293 22.67 -1.44 30.80
C ILE A 293 23.66 -0.27 30.72
N LYS A 294 24.55 -0.27 29.73
CA LYS A 294 25.51 0.82 29.51
C LYS A 294 24.81 2.14 29.26
N LEU A 295 23.78 2.16 28.40
CA LEU A 295 23.00 3.36 28.09
C LEU A 295 22.25 3.89 29.32
N PHE A 296 21.55 3.02 30.03
CA PHE A 296 20.76 3.34 31.22
C PHE A 296 21.62 3.89 32.37
N ASN A 297 22.79 3.30 32.62
CA ASN A 297 23.72 3.76 33.65
C ASN A 297 24.30 5.15 33.31
N ARG A 298 24.61 5.40 32.04
CA ARG A 298 25.08 6.73 31.58
C ARG A 298 24.03 7.81 31.85
N GLU A 299 22.79 7.56 31.48
CA GLU A 299 21.69 8.52 31.70
C GLU A 299 21.51 8.83 33.20
N LYS A 300 21.49 7.81 34.06
CA LYS A 300 21.41 8.00 35.52
C LYS A 300 22.57 8.84 36.08
N SER A 301 23.80 8.51 35.70
CA SER A 301 24.97 9.28 36.15
C SER A 301 24.93 10.73 35.67
N GLY A 302 24.42 10.99 34.47
CA GLY A 302 24.21 12.35 33.94
C GLY A 302 23.17 13.12 34.75
N GLN A 303 22.05 12.50 35.11
CA GLN A 303 21.01 13.12 35.94
C GLN A 303 21.51 13.45 37.36
N GLU A 304 22.27 12.54 38.00
CA GLU A 304 22.88 12.81 39.32
C GLU A 304 23.86 14.00 39.29
N THR A 305 24.65 14.13 38.22
CA THR A 305 25.55 15.29 38.06
C THR A 305 24.83 16.60 37.76
N CYS A 306 23.69 16.56 37.07
CA CYS A 306 22.91 17.75 36.71
C CYS A 306 21.99 18.24 37.85
N SER A 307 21.69 17.38 38.83
CA SER A 307 20.86 17.69 40.01
C SER A 307 21.63 18.17 41.23
N MET A 308 22.97 18.27 41.21
CA MET A 308 23.71 18.90 42.31
C MET A 308 23.67 20.44 42.19
N PRO A 309 23.07 21.18 43.16
CA PRO A 309 23.32 22.60 43.27
C PRO A 309 24.78 22.79 43.70
N LEU A 310 25.51 23.68 43.02
CA LEU A 310 26.83 24.14 43.45
C LEU A 310 26.74 24.85 44.82
N GLN A 311 26.71 24.10 45.91
CA GLN A 311 27.09 24.62 47.22
C GLN A 311 28.62 24.52 47.33
N ARG A 312 29.28 25.58 46.88
CA ARG A 312 30.67 25.86 47.24
C ARG A 312 30.73 26.05 48.75
N ALA A 313 31.30 25.08 49.45
CA ALA A 313 31.73 25.22 50.83
C ALA A 313 32.85 26.28 50.89
N SER A 314 32.53 27.45 51.44
CA SER A 314 33.52 28.40 51.94
C SER A 314 33.93 27.91 53.32
N VAL A 315 35.07 27.21 53.41
CA VAL A 315 35.73 26.97 54.70
C VAL A 315 36.55 28.21 55.01
N GLU A 316 36.08 28.99 55.99
CA GLU A 316 36.87 29.98 56.71
C GLU A 316 38.14 29.30 57.25
N THR A 317 39.30 29.88 56.96
CA THR A 317 40.54 29.55 57.65
C THR A 317 41.02 30.80 58.38
N THR A 318 40.75 30.84 59.67
CA THR A 318 41.42 31.70 60.66
C THR A 318 42.69 31.00 61.17
N PHE A 319 43.59 31.77 61.78
CA PHE A 319 44.93 31.47 62.37
C PHE A 319 46.11 31.73 61.40
N PHE A 320 47.08 32.62 61.68
CA PHE A 320 47.50 33.35 62.90
C PHE A 320 47.67 34.86 62.62
#